data_AF-A0A730GQI1-F1
#
_entry.id   AF-A0A730GQI1-F1
#
_cell.length_a   1.000
_cell.length_b   1.000
_cell.length_c   1.000
_cell.angle_alpha   90.00
_cell.angle_beta   90.00
_cell.angle_gamma   90.00
#
_symmetry.space_group_name_H-M   'P 1'
#
loop_
_entity.id
_entity.type
_entity.pdbx_description
1 polymer ?
#
loop_
_entity_poly.entity_id
_entity_poly.type
_entity_poly.pdbx_seq_one_letter_code
_entity_poly.pdbx_strand_id
1 'polypeptide(L)' 'MAFQIEAVCPCCGVVASGDLNKIEEVFGFRTVEGERLIPQSYCRKCRRLRCSPNDKKCGA' A
#
# COMPACT_ATOMS: atom_id res chain seq x y z
N MET A 1 7.27 -18.03 -12.30
CA MET A 1 7.40 -16.57 -12.49
C MET A 1 7.21 -15.92 -11.13
N ALA A 2 8.29 -15.40 -10.52
CA ALA A 2 8.15 -14.61 -9.31
C ALA A 2 7.55 -13.26 -9.73
N PHE A 3 6.25 -13.09 -9.53
CA PHE A 3 5.61 -11.79 -9.73
C PHE A 3 6.27 -10.83 -8.73
N GLN A 4 7.13 -9.93 -9.22
CA GLN A 4 7.70 -8.85 -8.43
C GLN A 4 6.58 -7.84 -8.13
N ILE A 5 5.77 -8.15 -7.13
CA ILE A 5 4.77 -7.22 -6.62
C ILE A 5 5.53 -6.22 -5.74
N GLU A 6 5.42 -4.95 -6.11
CA GLU A 6 5.95 -3.80 -5.37
C GLU A 6 4.83 -2.78 -5.19
N ALA A 7 4.77 -2.20 -3.98
CA ALA A 7 3.85 -1.13 -3.64
C ALA A 7 4.62 0.01 -2.97
N VAL A 8 4.40 1.23 -3.45
CA VAL A 8 5.02 2.47 -2.93
C VAL A 8 3.93 3.45 -2.52
N CYS A 9 4.00 3.96 -1.29
CA CYS A 9 3.02 4.91 -0.81
C CYS A 9 3.42 6.34 -1.23
N PRO A 10 2.58 7.06 -1.97
CA PRO A 10 2.90 8.41 -2.42
C PRO A 10 2.83 9.47 -1.30
N CYS A 11 2.28 9.14 -0.12
CA CYS A 11 2.21 10.09 1.00
C CYS A 11 3.48 10.09 1.86
N CYS A 12 3.90 8.91 2.33
CA CYS A 12 5.03 8.74 3.24
C CYS A 12 6.29 8.13 2.61
N GLY A 13 6.21 7.66 1.36
CA GLY A 13 7.33 7.03 0.66
C GLY A 13 7.64 5.60 1.13
N VAL A 14 6.80 4.97 1.96
CA VAL A 14 7.05 3.57 2.36
C VAL A 14 6.97 2.64 1.15
N VAL A 15 7.92 1.71 1.06
CA VAL A 15 8.03 0.73 -0.02
C VAL A 15 7.89 -0.68 0.55
N ALA A 16 7.06 -1.50 -0.08
CA ALA A 16 6.95 -2.93 0.21
C ALA A 16 7.07 -3.71 -1.10
N SER A 17 8.08 -4.57 -1.19
CA SER A 17 8.35 -5.42 -2.36
C SER A 17 8.93 -6.77 -1.91
N GLY A 18 8.85 -7.76 -2.81
CA GLY A 18 9.47 -9.07 -2.65
C GLY A 18 8.70 -10.08 -1.80
N ASP A 19 7.76 -9.63 -0.95
CA ASP A 19 6.94 -10.51 -0.11
C ASP A 19 5.49 -10.01 -0.06
N LEU A 20 4.55 -10.91 -0.35
CA LEU A 20 3.11 -10.63 -0.31
C LEU A 20 2.66 -10.28 1.11
N ASN A 21 3.15 -10.97 2.15
CA ASN A 21 2.78 -10.69 3.54
C ASN A 21 3.20 -9.28 3.95
N LYS A 22 4.42 -8.86 3.54
CA LYS A 22 4.91 -7.51 3.79
C LYS A 22 4.01 -6.44 3.17
N ILE A 23 3.52 -6.71 1.97
CA ILE A 23 2.60 -5.81 1.27
C ILE A 23 1.23 -5.81 1.94
N GLU A 24 0.75 -6.97 2.44
CA GLU A 24 -0.49 -7.05 3.21
C GLU A 24 -0.43 -6.26 4.52
N GLU A 25 0.67 -6.39 5.27
CA GLU A 25 0.87 -5.71 6.53
C GLU A 25 0.97 -4.19 6.35
N VAL A 26 1.73 -3.75 5.34
CA VAL A 26 2.03 -2.33 5.11
C VAL A 26 0.92 -1.63 4.33
N PHE A 27 0.44 -2.21 3.23
CA PHE A 27 -0.57 -1.62 2.34
C PHE A 27 -1.93 -2.30 2.47
N GLY A 28 -1.96 -3.61 2.62
CA GLY A 28 -3.16 -4.42 2.50
C GLY A 28 -3.52 -4.67 1.04
N PHE A 29 -4.24 -5.77 0.82
CA PHE A 29 -4.82 -6.09 -0.48
C PHE A 29 -6.29 -5.70 -0.51
N ARG A 30 -6.79 -5.35 -1.68
CA ARG A 30 -8.22 -5.27 -1.97
C ARG A 30 -8.58 -6.37 -2.97
N THR A 31 -9.75 -6.95 -2.77
CA THR A 31 -10.41 -7.80 -3.74
C THR A 31 -11.24 -6.92 -4.67
N VAL A 32 -10.93 -6.94 -5.96
CA VAL A 32 -11.81 -6.39 -7.00
C VAL A 32 -12.60 -7.56 -7.60
N GLU A 33 -13.90 -7.34 -7.87
CA GLU A 33 -14.88 -8.36 -8.29
C GLU A 33 -14.26 -9.48 -9.15
N GLY A 34 -14.15 -10.68 -8.55
CA GLY A 34 -13.68 -11.90 -9.21
C GLY A 34 -12.18 -12.22 -9.09
N GLU A 35 -11.65 -12.41 -7.88
CA GLU A 35 -10.42 -13.19 -7.60
C GLU A 35 -9.05 -12.48 -7.69
N ARG A 36 -8.97 -11.19 -8.06
CA ARG A 36 -7.66 -10.50 -8.09
C ARG A 36 -7.38 -9.72 -6.80
N LEU A 37 -6.34 -10.17 -6.08
CA LEU A 37 -5.73 -9.43 -4.96
C LEU A 37 -4.83 -8.34 -5.52
N ILE A 38 -5.25 -7.09 -5.37
CA ILE A 38 -4.46 -5.92 -5.80
C ILE A 38 -3.98 -5.18 -4.55
N PRO A 39 -2.67 -4.93 -4.39
CA PRO A 39 -2.18 -4.14 -3.28
C PRO A 39 -2.72 -2.71 -3.37
N GLN A 40 -2.98 -2.11 -2.21
CA GLN A 40 -3.46 -0.73 -2.20
C GLN A 40 -2.36 0.27 -2.58
N SER A 41 -2.77 1.41 -3.14
CA SER A 41 -1.85 2.49 -3.53
C SER A 41 -1.28 3.27 -2.32
N TYR A 42 -1.98 3.27 -1.19
CA TYR A 42 -1.55 3.94 0.04
C TYR A 42 -1.33 2.92 1.15
N CYS A 43 -0.30 3.14 1.97
CA CYS A 43 -0.07 2.30 3.13
C CYS A 43 -1.22 2.43 4.15
N ARG A 44 -1.44 1.40 4.98
CA ARG A 44 -2.48 1.37 6.02
C ARG A 44 -2.46 2.61 6.90
N LYS A 45 -1.26 3.07 7.30
CA LYS A 45 -1.09 4.27 8.13
C LYS A 45 -1.65 5.52 7.44
N CYS A 46 -1.18 5.79 6.22
CA CYS A 46 -1.64 6.94 5.43
C CYS A 46 -3.13 6.86 5.09
N ARG A 47 -3.63 5.67 4.73
CA ARG A 47 -5.05 5.44 4.45
C ARG A 47 -5.92 5.71 5.67
N ARG A 48 -5.51 5.26 6.87
CA ARG A 48 -6.23 5.50 8.13
C ARG A 48 -6.26 6.98 8.49
N LEU A 49 -5.17 7.69 8.25
CA LEU A 49 -5.04 9.12 8.55
C LEU A 49 -5.64 10.02 7.46
N ARG A 50 -6.16 9.46 6.35
CA ARG A 50 -6.56 10.20 5.14
C ARG A 50 -5.47 11.15 4.65
N CYS A 51 -4.24 10.65 4.67
CA CYS A 51 -3.04 11.34 4.21
C CYS A 51 -3.05 11.41 2.69
N SER A 52 -2.77 12.59 2.14
CA SER A 52 -2.62 12.83 0.71
C SER A 52 -1.23 13.41 0.44
N PRO A 53 -0.66 13.24 -0.77
CA PRO A 53 0.64 13.85 -1.11
C PRO A 53 0.68 15.36 -0.86
N ASN A 54 -0.46 16.04 -1.03
CA ASN A 54 -0.64 17.47 -0.76
C ASN A 54 -0.97 17.82 0.69
N ASP A 55 -1.37 16.84 1.50
CA ASP A 55 -1.79 17.02 2.90
C ASP A 55 -1.24 15.85 3.73
N LYS A 56 0.03 15.98 4.10
CA LYS A 56 0.79 14.93 4.78
C LYS A 56 0.34 14.82 6.24
N LYS A 57 -0.68 13.97 6.47
CA LYS A 57 -1.15 13.61 7.81
C LYS A 57 -0.40 12.42 8.42
N CYS A 58 0.49 11.77 7.68
CA CYS A 58 1.20 10.55 8.10
C CYS A 58 2.30 10.76 9.14
N GLY A 59 2.46 11.99 9.61
CA GLY A 59 3.47 12.41 10.56
C GLY A 59 3.82 13.86 10.24
N ALA A 60 3.70 14.72 11.25
CA ALA A 60 4.62 15.85 11.38
C ALA A 60 6.06 15.33 11.48
#